data_AF-A0A511DD73-F1
#
_entry.id   AF-A0A511DD73-F1
#
_cell.length_a   1.000
_cell.length_b   1.000
_cell.length_c   1.000
_cell.angle_alpha   90.00
_cell.angle_beta   90.00
_cell.angle_gamma   90.00
#
_symmetry.space_group_name_H-M   'P 1'
#
loop_
_entity.id
_entity.type
_entity.pdbx_description
1 polymer ?
#
loop_
_entity_poly.entity_id
_entity_poly.type
_entity_poly.pdbx_seq_one_letter_code
_entity_poly.pdbx_strand_id
1 'polypeptide(L)' 'MAARTPARRSAAARVSVLQRHHGPDDPRLNDARRELRAAELEDHVRRIVDGAPPLTAEQRNRIATLLRTPAPAATG' A
#
# COMPACT_ATOMS: atom_id res chain seq x y z
N MET A 1 -13.92 2.72 -12.30
CA MET A 1 -12.84 3.13 -11.38
C MET A 1 -13.04 2.40 -10.08
N ALA A 2 -12.23 1.38 -9.76
CA ALA A 2 -12.35 0.66 -8.48
C ALA A 2 -12.27 1.68 -7.33
N ALA A 3 -13.27 1.70 -6.46
CA ALA A 3 -13.31 2.60 -5.33
C ALA A 3 -12.04 2.41 -4.48
N ARG A 4 -11.41 3.51 -4.04
CA ARG A 4 -10.27 3.45 -3.12
C ARG A 4 -10.67 2.62 -1.90
N THR A 5 -9.79 1.71 -1.47
CA THR A 5 -10.18 0.80 -0.39
C THR A 5 -10.40 1.54 0.93
N PRO A 6 -11.20 0.96 1.84
CA PRO A 6 -11.35 1.48 3.19
C PRO A 6 -9.99 1.68 3.89
N ALA A 7 -9.05 0.76 3.71
CA ALA A 7 -7.71 0.83 4.30
C ALA A 7 -6.94 2.08 3.84
N ARG A 8 -6.93 2.36 2.52
CA ARG A 8 -6.29 3.57 1.98
C ARG A 8 -6.94 4.85 2.52
N ARG A 9 -8.27 4.89 2.59
CA ARG A 9 -9.00 6.06 3.12
C ARG A 9 -8.66 6.33 4.58
N SER A 10 -8.65 5.29 5.42
CA SER A 10 -8.30 5.42 6.83
C SER A 10 -6.86 5.89 7.03
N ALA A 11 -5.89 5.33 6.28
CA ALA A 11 -4.50 5.75 6.36
C ALA A 11 -4.30 7.22 5.92
N ALA A 12 -4.97 7.64 4.84
CA ALA A 12 -4.92 9.03 4.38
C ALA A 12 -5.54 10.00 5.41
N ALA A 13 -6.66 9.61 6.03
CA ALA A 13 -7.28 10.39 7.10
C ALA A 13 -6.33 10.53 8.30
N ARG A 14 -5.64 9.45 8.71
CA ARG A 14 -4.65 9.49 9.79
C ARG A 14 -3.52 10.46 9.50
N VAL A 15 -2.94 10.43 8.29
CA VAL A 15 -1.91 11.40 7.87
C VAL A 15 -2.45 12.83 7.92
N SER A 16 -3.66 13.06 7.42
CA SER A 16 -4.26 14.40 7.40
C SER A 16 -4.51 14.94 8.80
N VAL A 17 -5.02 14.13 9.72
CA VAL A 17 -5.24 14.49 11.12
C VAL A 17 -3.91 14.82 11.80
N LEU A 18 -2.90 13.97 11.63
CA LEU A 18 -1.58 14.20 12.22
C LEU A 18 -0.94 15.50 11.72
N GLN A 19 -0.95 15.76 10.41
CA GLN A 19 -0.42 17.01 9.86
C GLN A 19 -1.16 18.25 10.36
N ARG A 20 -2.50 18.19 10.44
CA ARG A 20 -3.33 19.35 10.80
C ARG A 20 -3.27 19.71 12.27
N HIS A 21 -3.22 18.71 13.16
CA HIS A 21 -3.35 18.93 14.60
C HIS A 21 -2.04 18.81 15.37
N HIS A 22 -1.03 18.15 14.81
CA HIS A 22 0.24 17.92 15.50
C HIS A 22 1.46 18.45 14.74
N GLY A 23 1.25 18.96 13.52
CA GLY A 23 2.31 19.58 12.73
C GLY A 23 3.18 18.58 11.96
N PRO A 24 4.10 19.08 11.12
CA PRO A 24 4.90 18.26 10.21
C PRO A 24 5.97 17.39 10.90
N ASP A 25 6.35 17.74 12.12
CA ASP A 25 7.40 17.08 12.90
C ASP A 25 6.87 16.00 13.86
N ASP A 26 5.56 15.70 13.83
CA ASP A 26 4.99 14.65 14.66
C ASP A 26 5.67 13.30 14.31
N PRO A 27 6.29 12.60 15.29
CA PRO A 27 7.00 11.35 15.04
C PRO A 27 6.09 10.26 14.42
N ARG A 28 4.78 10.32 14.69
CA ARG A 28 3.79 9.37 14.17
C ARG A 28 3.48 9.56 12.69
N LEU A 29 3.87 10.70 12.09
CA LEU A 29 3.66 10.95 10.66
C LEU A 29 4.44 9.98 9.77
N ASN A 30 5.63 9.58 10.19
CA ASN A 30 6.44 8.65 9.42
C ASN A 30 5.76 7.28 9.30
N ASP A 31 5.22 6.78 10.40
CA ASP A 31 4.47 5.52 10.42
C ASP A 31 3.17 5.64 9.63
N ALA A 32 2.40 6.73 9.83
CA ALA A 32 1.16 6.95 9.08
C ALA A 32 1.41 7.06 7.56
N ARG A 33 2.53 7.66 7.13
CA ARG A 33 2.93 7.73 5.72
C ARG A 33 3.35 6.35 5.19
N ARG A 34 4.05 5.54 5.99
CA ARG A 34 4.39 4.16 5.64
C ARG A 34 3.13 3.31 5.46
N GLU A 35 2.18 3.40 6.38
CA GLU A 35 0.88 2.74 6.29
C GLU A 35 0.11 3.17 5.03
N LEU A 36 0.08 4.47 4.72
CA LEU A 36 -0.57 4.97 3.52
C LEU A 36 0.06 4.39 2.25
N ARG A 37 1.39 4.35 2.15
CA ARG A 37 2.06 3.75 1.00
C ARG A 37 1.79 2.26 0.87
N ALA A 38 1.74 1.53 1.99
CA ALA A 38 1.40 0.10 1.98
C ALA A 38 -0.03 -0.11 1.43
N ALA A 39 -1.00 0.69 1.90
CA ALA A 39 -2.39 0.61 1.42
C ALA A 39 -2.52 1.01 -0.06
N GLU A 40 -1.73 1.97 -0.54
CA GLU A 40 -1.68 2.35 -1.95
C GLU A 40 -1.13 1.24 -2.84
N LEU A 41 -0.10 0.54 -2.38
CA LEU A 41 0.47 -0.62 -3.08
C LEU A 41 -0.54 -1.76 -3.15
N GLU A 42 -1.23 -2.07 -2.04
CA GLU A 42 -2.27 -3.10 -2.02
C GLU A 42 -3.41 -2.79 -3.00
N ASP A 43 -3.89 -1.55 -3.00
CA ASP A 43 -4.90 -1.07 -3.96
C ASP A 43 -4.43 -1.22 -5.41
N HIS A 44 -3.15 -0.96 -5.67
CA HIS A 44 -2.59 -1.09 -7.00
C HIS A 44 -2.54 -2.55 -7.45
N VAL A 45 -2.05 -3.44 -6.59
CA VAL A 45 -1.99 -4.88 -6.86
C VAL A 45 -3.39 -5.43 -7.10
N ARG A 46 -4.37 -5.09 -6.25
CA ARG A 46 -5.77 -5.50 -6.41
C ARG A 46 -6.32 -5.10 -7.78
N ARG A 47 -6.15 -3.84 -8.19
CA ARG A 47 -6.60 -3.37 -9.52
C ARG A 47 -5.96 -4.14 -10.68
N ILE A 48 -4.68 -4.49 -10.57
CA ILE A 48 -3.99 -5.28 -11.61
C ILE A 48 -4.56 -6.70 -11.65
N VAL A 49 -4.71 -7.35 -10.50
CA VAL A 49 -5.20 -8.74 -10.41
C VAL A 49 -6.65 -8.83 -10.87
N ASP A 50 -7.51 -7.90 -10.46
CA ASP A 50 -8.93 -7.87 -10.86
C ASP A 50 -9.11 -7.59 -12.36
N GLY A 51 -8.18 -6.87 -12.98
CA GLY A 51 -8.18 -6.56 -14.41
C GLY A 51 -7.53 -7.64 -15.29
N ALA A 52 -6.84 -8.62 -14.69
CA ALA A 52 -6.20 -9.69 -15.43
C ALA A 52 -7.20 -10.82 -15.77
N PRO A 53 -7.01 -11.55 -16.88
CA PRO A 53 -7.67 -12.84 -17.07
C PRO A 53 -7.43 -13.77 -15.87
N PRO A 54 -8.33 -14.73 -15.58
CA PRO A 54 -8.18 -15.64 -14.45
C PRO A 54 -6.80 -16.30 -14.42
N LEU A 55 -6.02 -15.96 -13.40
CA LEU A 55 -4.67 -16.49 -13.23
C LEU A 55 -4.72 -17.94 -12.73
N THR A 56 -3.87 -18.80 -13.29
CA THR A 56 -3.69 -20.16 -12.79
C THR A 56 -3.11 -20.13 -11.37
N ALA A 57 -3.26 -21.23 -10.63
CA ALA A 57 -2.68 -21.35 -9.28
C ALA A 57 -1.15 -21.15 -9.30
N GLU A 58 -0.47 -21.68 -10.32
CA GLU A 58 0.98 -21.54 -10.50
C GLU A 58 1.40 -20.09 -10.74
N GLN A 59 0.64 -19.36 -11.56
CA GLN A 59 0.90 -17.93 -11.82
C GLN A 59 0.75 -17.09 -10.56
N ARG A 60 -0.31 -17.34 -9.78
CA ARG A 60 -0.51 -16.67 -8.48
C ARG A 60 0.61 -16.98 -7.50
N ASN A 61 1.08 -18.22 -7.45
CA ASN A 61 2.21 -18.61 -6.59
C ASN A 61 3.50 -17.89 -6.98
N ARG A 62 3.82 -17.76 -8.28
CA ARG A 62 5.00 -17.01 -8.73
C ARG A 62 4.94 -15.55 -8.31
N ILE A 63 3.78 -14.90 -8.46
CA ILE A 63 3.57 -13.50 -8.02
C ILE A 63 3.73 -13.38 -6.49
N ALA A 64 3.15 -14.32 -5.74
CA ALA A 64 3.27 -14.33 -4.28
C ALA A 64 4.73 -14.45 -3.82
N THR A 65 5.56 -15.22 -4.52
CA THR A 65 7.01 -15.30 -4.24
C THR A 65 7.71 -13.95 -4.42
N LEU A 66 7.37 -13.19 -5.46
CA LEU A 66 7.95 -11.85 -5.68
C LEU A 66 7.65 -10.89 -4.53
N LEU A 67 6.47 -11.02 -3.91
CA LEU A 67 6.07 -10.18 -2.77
C LEU A 67 6.68 -10.63 -1.43
N ARG A 68 7.13 -11.88 -1.34
CA ARG A 68 7.77 -12.44 -0.13
C ARG A 68 9.26 -12.17 -0.07
N THR A 69 9.92 -12.08 -1.22
CA THR A 69 11.31 -11.68 -1.28
C THR A 69 11.40 -10.18 -0.99
N PRO A 70 12.15 -9.74 0.05
CA PRO A 70 12.36 -8.33 0.25
C PRO A 70 13.03 -7.77 -1.00
N ALA A 71 12.47 -6.70 -1.57
CA ALA A 71 13.18 -5.92 -2.58
C ALA A 71 14.56 -5.58 -1.99
N PRO A 72 15.66 -5.71 -2.76
CA PRO A 72 16.97 -5.29 -2.27
C PRO A 72 16.79 -3.88 -1.74
N ALA A 73 17.17 -3.66 -0.48
CA ALA A 73 17.04 -2.35 0.15
C ALA A 73 17.57 -1.34 -0.86
N ALA A 74 16.72 -0.41 -1.30
CA ALA A 74 17.13 0.62 -2.22
C ALA A 74 18.20 1.42 -1.48
N THR A 75 19.46 1.09 -1.74
CA THR A 75 20.63 1.86 -1.32
C THR A 75 20.49 3.19 -2.04
N GLY A 76 19.88 4.15 -1.33
CA GLY A 76 19.89 5.57 -1.69
C GLY A 76 21.17 6.21 -1.21
#